data_AF-A0A0N4ZEH3-F1
#
_entry.id   AF-A0A0N4ZEH3-F1
#
_cell.length_a   1.000
_cell.length_b   1.000
_cell.length_c   1.000
_cell.angle_alpha   90.00
_cell.angle_beta   90.00
_cell.angle_gamma   90.00
#
_symmetry.space_group_name_H-M   'P 1'
#
loop_
_entity.id
_entity.type
_entity.pdbx_description
1 polymer ?
#
loop_
_entity_poly.entity_id
_entity_poly.type
_entity_poly.pdbx_seq_one_letter_code
_entity_poly.pdbx_strand_id
1 'polypeptide(L)'
;TTSTSRIVAHEVAHQLFGNIISMDWWNQLWLKEGFASYFQYEAISVLYPELDSLVDQLEGIFGAFNYYLTNRMHSMDIPDDDKKSLLKIYGAVSYRKGGAILRMVRGII
;
A
#
# COMPACT_ATOMS: atom_id res chain seq x y z
N THR A 1 -9.04 12.97 12.73
CA THR A 1 -9.44 11.76 13.47
C THR A 1 -9.33 10.52 12.60
N THR A 2 -9.92 10.48 11.41
CA THR A 2 -9.84 9.32 10.48
C THR A 2 -8.43 9.01 9.97
N SER A 3 -7.63 10.04 9.67
CA SER A 3 -6.22 9.86 9.23
C SER A 3 -5.37 9.15 10.28
N THR A 4 -5.54 9.51 11.56
CA THR A 4 -4.80 8.89 12.68
C THR A 4 -5.18 7.42 12.84
N SER A 5 -6.47 7.09 12.83
CA SER A 5 -6.93 5.70 12.95
C SER A 5 -6.39 4.82 11.81
N ARG A 6 -6.31 5.36 10.60
CA ARG A 6 -5.72 4.66 9.44
C ARG A 6 -4.23 4.39 9.61
N ILE A 7 -3.47 5.37 10.08
CA ILE A 7 -2.04 5.18 10.35
C ILE A 7 -1.86 4.11 11.42
N VAL A 8 -2.65 4.15 12.50
CA VAL A 8 -2.59 3.11 13.54
C VAL A 8 -2.91 1.74 12.94
N ALA A 9 -3.96 1.61 12.14
CA ALA A 9 -4.31 0.35 11.48
C ALA A 9 -3.20 -0.14 10.53
N HIS A 10 -2.52 0.77 9.83
CA HIS A 10 -1.37 0.47 8.97
C HIS A 10 -0.21 -0.13 9.78
N GLU A 11 0.20 0.53 10.86
CA GLU A 11 1.30 0.07 11.72
C GLU A 11 0.96 -1.22 12.49
N VAL A 12 -0.32 -1.43 12.81
CA VAL A 12 -0.80 -2.69 13.39
C VAL A 12 -0.73 -3.81 12.35
N ALA A 13 -1.08 -3.56 11.08
CA ALA A 13 -0.95 -4.55 10.02
C ALA A 13 0.52 -4.97 9.81
N HIS A 14 1.48 -4.07 10.04
CA HIS A 14 2.90 -4.40 10.01
C HIS A 14 3.35 -5.41 11.07
N GLN A 15 2.59 -5.58 12.16
CA GLN A 15 2.88 -6.63 13.14
C GLN A 15 2.79 -8.03 12.52
N LEU A 16 1.93 -8.21 11.51
CA LEU A 16 1.89 -9.44 10.69
C LEU A 16 2.81 -9.30 9.47
N PHE A 17 2.55 -8.32 8.61
CA PHE A 17 3.25 -8.14 7.32
C PHE A 17 4.39 -7.14 7.45
N GLY A 18 5.59 -7.66 7.67
CA GLY A 18 6.81 -6.91 7.97
C GLY A 18 7.56 -7.53 9.14
N ASN A 19 6.89 -7.66 10.29
CA ASN A 19 7.51 -8.15 11.52
C ASN A 19 7.51 -9.70 11.60
N ILE A 20 6.35 -10.36 11.46
CA ILE A 20 6.25 -11.83 11.53
C ILE A 20 6.54 -12.45 10.15
N ILE A 21 5.91 -11.91 9.10
CA ILE A 21 6.15 -12.29 7.71
C ILE A 21 6.98 -11.18 7.08
N SER A 22 8.28 -11.39 7.02
CA SER A 22 9.23 -10.42 6.45
C SER A 22 9.49 -10.72 4.98
N MET A 23 9.74 -9.66 4.21
CA MET A 23 10.22 -9.79 2.84
C MET A 23 11.64 -10.36 2.81
N ASP A 24 11.97 -11.12 1.77
CA ASP A 24 13.32 -11.69 1.61
C ASP A 24 14.35 -10.59 1.30
N TRP A 25 13.94 -9.57 0.53
CA TRP A 25 14.78 -8.45 0.16
C TRP A 25 13.97 -7.19 -0.16
N TRP A 26 14.65 -6.04 -0.28
CA TRP A 26 14.03 -4.72 -0.41
C TRP A 26 13.25 -4.52 -1.72
N ASN A 27 13.55 -5.25 -2.79
CA ASN A 27 12.75 -5.22 -4.02
C ASN A 27 11.30 -5.72 -3.80
N GLN A 28 11.06 -6.45 -2.70
CA GLN A 28 9.74 -6.91 -2.28
C GLN A 28 9.08 -5.99 -1.24
N LEU A 29 9.59 -4.77 -1.00
CA LEU A 29 9.00 -3.82 -0.04
C LEU A 29 7.51 -3.57 -0.29
N TRP A 30 7.08 -3.63 -1.55
CA TRP A 30 5.67 -3.48 -1.91
C TRP A 30 4.76 -4.54 -1.26
N LEU A 31 5.27 -5.73 -0.90
CA LEU A 31 4.51 -6.70 -0.13
C LEU A 31 4.24 -6.17 1.27
N LYS A 32 5.29 -5.75 1.99
CA LYS A 32 5.16 -5.17 3.34
C LYS A 32 4.20 -3.96 3.35
N GLU A 33 4.51 -2.95 2.54
CA GLU A 33 3.77 -1.67 2.53
C GLU A 33 2.41 -1.79 1.85
N GLY A 34 2.29 -2.65 0.84
CA GLY A 34 1.04 -2.90 0.12
C GLY A 34 0.00 -3.62 0.98
N PHE A 35 0.41 -4.66 1.73
CA PHE A 35 -0.50 -5.33 2.66
C PHE A 35 -0.97 -4.39 3.77
N ALA A 36 -0.06 -3.61 4.38
CA ALA A 36 -0.45 -2.62 5.38
C ALA A 36 -1.37 -1.53 4.79
N SER A 37 -1.07 -1.06 3.58
CA SER A 37 -1.91 -0.11 2.84
C SER A 37 -3.28 -0.68 2.44
N TYR A 38 -3.43 -2.00 2.29
CA TYR A 38 -4.72 -2.64 2.06
C TYR A 38 -5.52 -2.74 3.37
N PHE A 39 -4.91 -3.33 4.41
CA PHE A 39 -5.59 -3.57 5.68
C PHE A 39 -5.95 -2.30 6.43
N GLN A 40 -5.24 -1.18 6.24
CA GLN A 40 -5.63 0.08 6.87
C GLN A 40 -7.03 0.55 6.45
N TYR A 41 -7.50 0.22 5.25
CA TYR A 41 -8.85 0.59 4.80
C TYR A 41 -9.88 -0.46 5.21
N GLU A 42 -9.53 -1.74 5.10
CA GLU A 42 -10.40 -2.83 5.57
C GLU A 42 -10.70 -2.68 7.07
N ALA A 43 -9.69 -2.42 7.90
CA ALA A 43 -9.88 -2.19 9.33
C ALA A 43 -10.83 -1.02 9.61
N ILE A 44 -10.72 0.07 8.84
CA ILE A 44 -11.60 1.24 9.01
C ILE A 44 -13.02 0.94 8.53
N SER A 45 -13.20 0.20 7.43
CA SER A 45 -14.53 -0.22 6.97
C SER A 45 -15.28 -1.04 8.02
N VAL A 46 -14.56 -1.83 8.81
CA VAL A 46 -15.13 -2.66 9.88
C VAL A 46 -15.36 -1.86 11.16
N LEU A 47 -14.40 -1.05 11.58
CA LEU A 47 -14.45 -0.32 12.85
C LEU A 47 -15.31 0.94 12.81
N TYR A 48 -15.40 1.56 11.63
CA TYR A 48 -16.14 2.80 11.38
C TYR A 48 -16.95 2.69 10.08
N PRO A 49 -18.01 1.84 10.04
CA PRO A 49 -18.78 1.58 8.82
C PRO A 49 -19.49 2.81 8.24
N GLU A 50 -19.68 3.86 9.06
CA GLU A 50 -20.21 5.15 8.64
C GLU A 50 -19.25 5.95 7.75
N LEU A 51 -17.96 5.57 7.73
CA LEU A 51 -16.94 6.18 6.89
C LEU A 51 -16.80 5.37 5.60
N ASP A 52 -16.87 6.07 4.45
CA ASP A 52 -16.75 5.44 3.14
C ASP A 52 -15.28 5.17 2.76
N SER A 53 -14.65 4.31 3.55
CA SER A 53 -13.22 3.99 3.45
C SER A 53 -12.83 3.38 2.10
N LEU A 54 -13.78 2.74 1.40
CA LEU A 54 -13.55 2.24 0.05
C LEU A 54 -13.41 3.41 -0.93
N VAL A 55 -14.32 4.39 -0.88
CA VAL A 55 -14.23 5.60 -1.71
C VAL A 55 -12.92 6.34 -1.43
N ASP A 56 -12.57 6.54 -0.15
CA ASP A 56 -11.28 7.14 0.23
C ASP A 56 -10.08 6.39 -0.37
N GLN A 57 -10.15 5.07 -0.42
CA GLN A 57 -9.08 4.26 -1.01
C GLN A 57 -8.98 4.46 -2.50
N LEU A 58 -10.12 4.41 -3.20
CA LEU A 58 -10.19 4.55 -4.64
C LEU A 58 -9.71 5.94 -5.07
N GLU A 59 -10.12 7.02 -4.39
CA GLU A 59 -9.63 8.37 -4.64
C GLU A 59 -8.10 8.44 -4.48
N GLY A 60 -7.58 7.82 -3.42
CA GLY A 60 -6.14 7.71 -3.19
C GLY A 60 -5.40 6.96 -4.31
N ILE A 61 -5.99 5.89 -4.84
CA ILE A 61 -5.43 5.10 -5.94
C ILE A 61 -5.45 5.91 -7.24
N PHE A 62 -6.59 6.50 -7.62
CA PHE A 62 -6.74 7.26 -8.86
C PHE A 62 -5.88 8.53 -8.87
N GLY A 63 -5.81 9.24 -7.74
CA GLY A 63 -4.94 10.41 -7.61
C GLY A 63 -3.47 10.06 -7.82
N ALA A 64 -3.03 8.92 -7.27
CA ALA A 64 -1.67 8.43 -7.49
C ALA A 64 -1.44 7.98 -8.94
N PHE A 65 -2.41 7.28 -9.54
CA PHE A 65 -2.33 6.82 -10.92
C PHE A 65 -2.12 7.99 -11.89
N ASN A 66 -2.88 9.08 -11.74
CA ASN A 66 -2.74 10.29 -12.55
C ASN A 66 -1.35 10.93 -12.41
N TYR A 67 -0.79 10.96 -11.20
CA TYR A 67 0.58 11.44 -10.97
C TYR A 67 1.63 10.53 -11.61
N TYR A 68 1.43 9.21 -11.61
CA TYR A 68 2.40 8.26 -12.13
C TYR A 68 2.41 8.13 -13.65
N LEU A 69 1.25 8.27 -14.30
CA LEU A 69 1.15 8.30 -15.76
C LEU A 69 2.00 9.41 -16.39
N THR A 70 2.24 10.50 -15.65
CA THR A 70 2.90 11.69 -16.18
C THR A 70 4.38 11.79 -15.82
N ASN A 71 4.81 11.25 -14.68
CA ASN A 71 6.14 11.60 -14.14
C ASN A 71 7.07 10.43 -13.81
N ARG A 72 6.59 9.28 -13.29
CA ARG A 72 7.48 8.28 -12.62
C ARG A 72 6.93 6.86 -12.54
N MET A 73 6.34 6.31 -13.61
CA MET A 73 5.91 4.91 -13.60
C MET A 73 7.12 3.95 -13.59
N HIS A 74 7.09 2.92 -12.73
CA HIS A 74 8.08 1.85 -12.70
C HIS A 74 7.46 0.51 -12.24
N SER A 75 8.19 -0.59 -12.45
CA SER A 75 7.85 -1.91 -11.91
C SER A 75 7.80 -1.87 -10.37
N MET A 76 6.93 -2.65 -9.74
CA MET A 76 6.94 -2.83 -8.28
C MET A 76 8.12 -3.68 -7.82
N ASP A 77 8.56 -4.60 -8.68
CA ASP A 77 9.78 -5.39 -8.50
C ASP A 77 10.90 -4.69 -9.28
N ILE A 78 11.67 -3.86 -8.57
CA ILE A 78 12.82 -3.15 -9.13
C ILE A 78 14.07 -3.98 -8.76
N PRO A 79 14.86 -4.44 -9.75
CA PRO A 79 16.12 -5.11 -9.49
C PRO A 79 17.06 -4.24 -8.65
N ASP A 80 17.92 -4.87 -7.86
CA ASP A 80 18.80 -4.17 -6.94
C ASP A 80 19.93 -3.42 -7.69
N ASP A 81 19.70 -2.14 -8.00
CA ASP A 81 20.67 -1.24 -8.62
C ASP A 81 21.03 -0.04 -7.72
N ASP A 82 21.89 -0.29 -6.72
CA ASP A 82 22.50 0.72 -5.83
C ASP A 82 21.47 1.59 -5.06
N LYS A 83 21.91 2.44 -4.13
CA LYS A 83 21.04 3.21 -3.20
C LYS A 83 19.94 4.06 -3.88
N LYS A 84 20.04 4.30 -5.19
CA LYS A 84 19.02 4.97 -6.00
C LYS A 84 17.78 4.09 -6.21
N SER A 85 17.90 2.76 -6.15
CA SER A 85 16.78 1.82 -6.23
C SER A 85 15.86 1.97 -5.00
N LEU A 86 16.43 2.05 -3.79
CA LEU A 86 15.67 2.15 -2.55
C LEU A 86 14.77 3.39 -2.51
N LEU A 87 15.27 4.58 -2.89
CA LEU A 87 14.45 5.80 -2.96
C LEU A 87 13.33 5.73 -4.01
N LYS A 88 13.47 4.89 -5.04
CA LYS A 88 12.39 4.64 -6.02
C LYS A 88 11.36 3.63 -5.45
N ILE A 89 11.82 2.64 -4.69
CA ILE A 89 10.98 1.61 -4.06
C ILE A 89 10.17 2.22 -2.90
N TYR A 90 10.74 3.17 -2.15
CA TYR A 90 10.03 3.97 -1.15
C TYR A 90 9.19 5.08 -1.81
N GLY A 91 7.98 4.73 -2.24
CA GLY A 91 7.08 5.69 -2.86
C GLY A 91 5.68 5.15 -3.02
N ALA A 92 4.74 6.00 -3.41
CA ALA A 92 3.32 5.64 -3.50
C ALA A 92 3.02 4.50 -4.50
N VAL A 93 3.97 4.06 -5.33
CA VAL A 93 3.86 2.79 -6.08
C VAL A 93 3.78 1.60 -5.11
N SER A 94 4.76 1.41 -4.22
CA SER A 94 4.78 0.29 -3.28
C SER A 94 3.58 0.27 -2.33
N TYR A 95 3.11 1.45 -1.92
CA TYR A 95 1.96 1.60 -1.03
C TYR A 95 0.62 1.47 -1.76
N ARG A 96 0.35 2.40 -2.69
CA ARG A 96 -0.99 2.56 -3.28
C ARG A 96 -1.24 1.56 -4.40
N LYS A 97 -0.26 1.30 -5.27
CA LYS A 97 -0.40 0.25 -6.31
C LYS A 97 -0.42 -1.14 -5.69
N GLY A 98 0.44 -1.40 -4.69
CA GLY A 98 0.43 -2.65 -3.93
C GLY A 98 -0.92 -2.93 -3.27
N GLY A 99 -1.44 -1.97 -2.50
CA GLY A 99 -2.75 -2.09 -1.86
C GLY A 99 -3.91 -2.22 -2.85
N ALA A 100 -3.85 -1.54 -4.00
CA ALA A 100 -4.85 -1.65 -5.07
C ALA A 100 -4.91 -3.07 -5.67
N ILE A 101 -3.76 -3.66 -5.96
CA ILE A 101 -3.69 -5.02 -6.52
C ILE A 101 -4.23 -6.04 -5.52
N LEU A 102 -3.93 -5.90 -4.24
CA LEU A 102 -4.49 -6.79 -3.21
C LEU A 102 -6.02 -6.69 -3.15
N ARG A 103 -6.59 -5.48 -3.27
CA ARG A 103 -8.04 -5.33 -3.39
C ARG A 103 -8.60 -5.99 -4.64
N MET A 104 -7.93 -5.85 -5.79
CA MET A 104 -8.36 -6.53 -7.02
C MET A 104 -8.35 -8.05 -6.85
N VAL A 105 -7.28 -8.60 -6.28
CA VAL A 105 -7.18 -10.04 -5.98
C VAL A 105 -8.32 -10.48 -5.07
N ARG A 106 -8.61 -9.72 -4.00
CA ARG A 106 -9.75 -9.99 -3.10
C ARG A 106 -11.11 -9.97 -3.80
N GLY A 107 -11.26 -9.21 -4.88
CA GLY A 107 -12.49 -9.21 -5.69
C GLY A 107 -12.59 -10.41 -6.65
N ILE A 108 -11.49 -11.10 -6.92
CA ILE A 108 -11.43 -12.27 -7.81
C ILE A 108 -11.60 -13.57 -7.02
N ILE A 109 -11.02 -13.66 -5.82
CA ILE A 109 -11.05 -14.84 -4.94
C ILE A 109 -11.99 -14.66 -3.74
#